data_AF-A0A7J4HRW5-F1
#
_entry.id   AF-A0A7J4HRW5-F1
#
_cell.length_a   1.000
_cell.length_b   1.000
_cell.length_c   1.000
_cell.angle_alpha   90.00
_cell.angle_beta   90.00
_cell.angle_gamma   90.00
#
_symmetry.space_group_name_H-M   'P 1'
#
loop_
_entity.id
_entity.type
_entity.pdbx_description
1 polymer ?
#
loop_
_entity_poly.entity_id
_entity_poly.type
_entity_poly.pdbx_seq_one_letter_code
_entity_poly.pdbx_strand_id
1 'polypeptide(L)'
;MHRRNFLAGVALLGLEGLLGCSTMNFPIMKDSDLLLKYAQRTRMPQEDPHNYARFLQSGEFTVPDEAFDSYAHIVDPQGSGGTMGGYISHNRLEPGKLNEFTQQLARRGYSKENIAQFATLFSTSKQIVFKQSLLQKRFFLKALPHERYHREMHELQSEELVVLKAAYQDLIHREYTIQQATQTAGLFDADEIDVAQRYGVESLYIVASTPEDGGFSRMSSEMKWDEFYPYLAQGAFMPRAERILQQEFPEAYAIHLRLKEKSKIK
;
A
#
# COMPACT_ATOMS: atom_id res chain seq x y z
N MET A 1 43.13 -41.03 -5.48
CA MET A 1 43.34 -39.63 -5.07
C MET A 1 42.23 -38.77 -5.66
N HIS A 2 41.64 -37.89 -4.84
CA HIS A 2 40.52 -36.96 -5.15
C HIS A 2 40.77 -36.10 -6.42
N ARG A 3 39.78 -35.57 -7.16
CA ARG A 3 38.53 -34.88 -6.76
C ARG A 3 37.45 -34.99 -7.85
N ARG A 4 36.19 -34.99 -7.39
CA ARG A 4 34.96 -34.71 -8.15
C ARG A 4 34.95 -33.26 -8.66
N ASN A 5 34.32 -33.02 -9.81
CA ASN A 5 33.29 -31.98 -9.94
C ASN A 5 32.32 -32.34 -11.07
N PHE A 6 31.06 -32.35 -10.68
CA PHE A 6 29.87 -32.76 -11.40
C PHE A 6 29.15 -31.47 -11.79
N LEU A 7 29.05 -31.15 -13.08
CA LEU A 7 28.17 -30.10 -13.60
C LEU A 7 27.23 -30.79 -14.58
N ALA A 8 26.13 -31.28 -14.03
CA ALA A 8 24.97 -31.70 -14.80
C ALA A 8 24.22 -30.45 -15.25
N GLY A 9 23.97 -30.37 -16.55
CA GLY A 9 23.03 -29.42 -17.12
C GLY A 9 21.63 -29.64 -16.57
N VAL A 10 20.87 -28.55 -16.49
CA VAL A 10 19.43 -28.62 -16.32
C VAL A 10 18.80 -27.93 -17.52
N ALA A 11 17.98 -28.71 -18.19
CA ALA A 11 17.25 -28.41 -19.39
C ALA A 11 16.21 -27.30 -19.19
N LEU A 12 15.99 -26.56 -20.28
CA LEU A 12 14.73 -25.89 -20.57
C LEU A 12 13.56 -26.85 -20.36
N LEU A 13 12.67 -26.55 -19.43
CA LEU A 13 11.28 -27.00 -19.47
C LEU A 13 10.36 -25.91 -18.91
N GLY A 14 9.57 -25.33 -19.82
CA GLY A 14 8.17 -25.01 -19.63
C GLY A 14 7.78 -24.00 -18.55
N LEU A 15 7.70 -22.73 -18.93
CA LEU A 15 6.73 -21.78 -18.38
C LEU A 15 6.08 -21.05 -19.57
N GLU A 16 5.45 -21.82 -20.46
CA GLU A 16 4.34 -21.35 -21.27
C GLU A 16 3.09 -21.45 -20.40
N GLY A 17 2.41 -20.32 -20.22
CA GLY A 17 1.15 -20.26 -19.50
C GLY A 17 1.16 -19.19 -18.41
N LEU A 18 1.18 -17.93 -18.83
CA LEU A 18 0.50 -16.78 -18.21
C LEU A 18 0.70 -15.57 -19.15
N LEU A 19 0.20 -15.70 -20.38
CA LEU A 19 0.00 -14.56 -21.28
C LEU A 19 -1.41 -14.01 -21.09
N GLY A 20 -1.46 -12.75 -20.69
CA GLY A 20 -2.63 -11.89 -20.49
C GLY A 20 -2.26 -10.86 -19.43
N CYS A 21 -1.84 -9.62 -19.71
CA CYS A 21 -2.06 -8.78 -20.88
C CYS A 21 -0.82 -7.92 -21.20
N SER A 22 -0.55 -7.79 -22.51
CA SER A 22 0.02 -6.62 -23.21
C SER A 22 1.22 -5.87 -22.61
N THR A 23 2.40 -6.32 -23.03
CA THR A 23 3.50 -5.52 -23.60
C THR A 23 3.34 -3.99 -23.62
N MET A 24 4.22 -3.30 -22.88
CA MET A 24 4.74 -2.00 -23.29
C MET A 24 6.24 -2.15 -23.56
N ASN A 25 6.65 -1.84 -24.78
CA ASN A 25 8.04 -1.78 -25.21
C ASN A 25 8.78 -0.71 -24.40
N PHE A 26 9.66 -1.12 -23.48
CA PHE A 26 10.66 -0.23 -22.93
C PHE A 26 11.84 -0.11 -23.91
N PRO A 27 12.41 1.10 -24.11
CA PRO A 27 13.71 1.19 -24.76
C PRO A 27 14.74 0.43 -23.93
N ILE A 28 15.48 -0.44 -24.61
CA ILE A 28 16.54 -1.29 -24.05
C ILE A 28 17.58 -0.41 -23.36
N MET A 29 17.52 -0.30 -22.03
CA MET A 29 18.60 0.23 -21.21
C MET A 29 19.54 -0.93 -20.83
N LYS A 30 20.82 -0.77 -21.13
CA LYS A 30 21.90 -1.78 -21.05
C LYS A 30 22.14 -2.31 -19.62
N ASP A 31 21.40 -3.35 -19.25
CA ASP A 31 21.84 -4.72 -18.92
C ASP A 31 23.16 -5.02 -18.15
N SER A 32 23.64 -4.17 -17.24
CA SER A 32 24.68 -4.61 -16.28
C SER A 32 24.40 -4.27 -14.81
N ASP A 33 23.89 -3.08 -14.52
CA ASP A 33 23.60 -2.68 -13.12
C ASP A 33 22.33 -3.32 -12.54
N LEU A 34 21.34 -3.64 -13.38
CA LEU A 34 20.10 -4.31 -12.98
C LEU A 34 20.32 -5.79 -12.65
N LEU A 35 21.15 -6.48 -13.44
CA LEU A 35 21.55 -7.87 -13.17
C LEU A 35 22.41 -7.97 -11.91
N LEU A 36 23.26 -6.97 -11.63
CA LEU A 36 24.02 -6.90 -10.38
C LEU A 36 23.11 -6.68 -9.16
N LYS A 37 22.11 -5.79 -9.26
CA LYS A 37 21.09 -5.60 -8.20
C LYS A 37 20.24 -6.86 -7.97
N TYR A 38 19.89 -7.60 -9.02
CA TYR A 38 19.15 -8.86 -8.91
C TYR A 38 19.99 -10.00 -8.31
N ALA A 39 21.28 -10.09 -8.69
CA ALA A 39 22.23 -11.06 -8.13
C ALA A 39 22.62 -10.74 -6.67
N GLN A 40 22.59 -9.46 -6.27
CA GLN A 40 22.79 -9.04 -4.88
C GLN A 40 21.55 -9.33 -4.01
N ARG A 41 20.32 -9.18 -4.55
CA ARG A 41 19.08 -9.56 -3.83
C ARG A 41 18.99 -11.05 -3.51
N THR A 42 19.51 -11.92 -4.38
CA THR A 42 19.47 -13.38 -4.19
C THR A 42 20.57 -13.92 -3.27
N ARG A 43 21.48 -13.06 -2.78
CA ARG A 43 22.52 -13.40 -1.80
C ARG A 43 22.35 -12.69 -0.46
N MET A 44 21.17 -12.12 -0.20
CA MET A 44 20.88 -11.66 1.15
C MET A 44 20.73 -12.89 2.06
N PRO A 45 21.43 -12.92 3.22
CA PRO A 45 21.18 -13.95 4.21
C PRO A 45 19.69 -13.97 4.53
N GLN A 46 19.08 -15.16 4.65
CA GLN A 46 17.72 -15.30 5.16
C GLN A 46 17.65 -14.54 6.48
N GLU A 47 17.06 -13.34 6.43
CA GLU A 47 16.87 -12.51 7.61
C GLU A 47 16.03 -13.30 8.62
N ASP A 48 16.41 -13.17 9.88
CA ASP A 48 15.66 -13.57 11.06
C ASP A 48 14.15 -13.38 10.82
N PRO A 49 13.28 -14.40 11.00
CA PRO A 49 11.84 -14.28 10.80
C PRO A 49 11.29 -13.35 11.89
N HIS A 50 11.33 -12.05 11.60
CA HIS A 50 10.94 -11.02 12.52
C HIS A 50 9.44 -11.19 12.82
N ASN A 51 9.11 -11.76 13.98
CA ASN A 51 7.73 -11.80 14.44
C ASN A 51 7.32 -10.40 14.92
N TYR A 52 6.58 -9.68 14.07
CA TYR A 52 6.13 -8.32 14.37
C TYR A 52 4.91 -8.23 15.29
N ALA A 53 4.42 -9.35 15.84
CA ALA A 53 3.23 -9.37 16.72
C ALA A 53 3.34 -8.42 17.92
N ARG A 54 4.56 -8.18 18.43
CA ARG A 54 4.82 -7.24 19.54
C ARG A 54 4.37 -5.80 19.29
N PHE A 55 4.14 -5.43 18.03
CA PHE A 55 3.70 -4.08 17.67
C PHE A 55 2.19 -3.90 17.68
N LEU A 56 1.42 -5.00 17.75
CA LEU A 56 -0.04 -4.97 17.85
C LEU A 56 -0.48 -4.40 19.20
N GLN A 57 -1.61 -3.70 19.17
CA GLN A 57 -2.30 -3.15 20.33
C GLN A 57 -3.69 -3.76 20.47
N SER A 58 -4.39 -3.43 21.56
CA SER A 58 -5.79 -3.80 21.72
C SER A 58 -6.61 -3.32 20.52
N GLY A 59 -7.44 -4.21 19.97
CA GLY A 59 -8.22 -3.94 18.76
C GLY A 59 -7.49 -4.19 17.44
N GLU A 60 -6.30 -4.81 17.49
CA GLU A 60 -5.47 -5.12 16.33
C GLU A 60 -5.11 -6.60 16.35
N PHE A 61 -5.51 -7.32 15.30
CA PHE A 61 -5.50 -8.77 15.27
C PHE A 61 -4.82 -9.30 14.02
N THR A 62 -4.31 -10.52 14.14
CA THR A 62 -3.97 -11.35 12.98
C THR A 62 -4.82 -12.60 12.98
N VAL A 63 -5.24 -13.03 11.80
CA VAL A 63 -5.97 -14.28 11.61
C VAL A 63 -5.25 -15.15 10.56
N PRO A 64 -5.51 -16.47 10.53
CA PRO A 64 -5.05 -17.30 9.44
C PRO A 64 -5.43 -16.71 8.08
N ASP A 65 -4.50 -16.79 7.13
CA ASP A 65 -4.65 -16.16 5.81
C ASP A 65 -5.94 -16.60 5.12
N GLU A 66 -6.31 -17.88 5.22
CA GLU A 66 -7.52 -18.41 4.60
C GLU A 66 -8.80 -17.85 5.22
N ALA A 67 -8.78 -17.52 6.51
CA ALA A 67 -9.92 -16.89 7.17
C ALA A 67 -10.08 -15.44 6.71
N PHE A 68 -8.97 -14.70 6.57
CA PHE A 68 -9.00 -13.36 5.99
C PHE A 68 -9.44 -13.38 4.53
N ASP A 69 -8.91 -14.29 3.73
CA ASP A 69 -9.24 -14.41 2.30
C ASP A 69 -10.71 -14.74 2.09
N SER A 70 -11.29 -15.63 2.90
CA SER A 70 -12.73 -15.90 2.88
C SER A 70 -13.54 -14.66 3.21
N TYR A 71 -13.13 -13.85 4.19
CA TYR A 71 -13.79 -12.57 4.48
C TYR A 71 -13.68 -11.61 3.30
N ALA A 72 -12.46 -11.35 2.82
CA ALA A 72 -12.17 -10.40 1.75
C ALA A 72 -12.95 -10.73 0.47
N HIS A 73 -12.99 -12.00 0.08
CA HIS A 73 -13.72 -12.45 -1.11
C HIS A 73 -15.24 -12.20 -1.03
N ILE A 74 -15.82 -12.33 0.17
CA ILE A 74 -17.27 -12.14 0.38
C ILE A 74 -17.64 -10.65 0.39
N VAL A 75 -16.80 -9.80 0.98
CA VAL A 75 -17.12 -8.38 1.14
C VAL A 75 -16.63 -7.51 -0.01
N ASP A 76 -15.59 -7.95 -0.73
CA ASP A 76 -15.02 -7.32 -1.91
C ASP A 76 -14.60 -8.37 -2.96
N PRO A 77 -15.58 -8.97 -3.67
CA PRO A 77 -15.30 -10.03 -4.64
C PRO A 77 -14.47 -9.55 -5.85
N GLN A 78 -14.37 -8.24 -6.06
CA GLN A 78 -13.58 -7.65 -7.15
C GLN A 78 -12.11 -7.44 -6.77
N GLY A 79 -11.72 -7.67 -5.51
CA GLY A 79 -10.33 -7.60 -5.06
C GLY A 79 -9.72 -6.20 -5.12
N SER A 80 -10.54 -5.17 -4.94
CA SER A 80 -10.14 -3.76 -5.10
C SER A 80 -9.26 -3.21 -3.96
N GLY A 81 -9.17 -3.93 -2.83
CA GLY A 81 -8.32 -3.57 -1.69
C GLY A 81 -7.19 -4.58 -1.44
N GLY A 82 -5.97 -4.08 -1.25
CA GLY A 82 -4.76 -4.86 -0.99
C GLY A 82 -4.98 -5.96 0.05
N THR A 83 -4.85 -7.21 -0.40
CA THR A 83 -5.39 -8.41 0.26
C THR A 83 -4.61 -8.88 1.50
N MET A 84 -3.91 -7.99 2.21
CA MET A 84 -2.99 -8.36 3.30
C MET A 84 -3.50 -7.96 4.69
N GLY A 85 -4.46 -7.06 4.77
CA GLY A 85 -5.11 -6.60 6.00
C GLY A 85 -5.93 -5.34 5.77
N GLY A 86 -6.61 -4.87 6.81
CA GLY A 86 -7.39 -3.65 6.72
C GLY A 86 -8.07 -3.24 8.02
N TYR A 87 -8.40 -1.96 8.11
CA TYR A 87 -9.30 -1.39 9.09
C TYR A 87 -10.78 -1.66 8.74
N ILE A 88 -11.49 -2.34 9.63
CA ILE A 88 -12.93 -2.65 9.50
C ILE A 88 -13.73 -1.47 10.07
N SER A 89 -14.09 -0.51 9.22
CA SER A 89 -14.86 0.67 9.65
C SER A 89 -16.32 0.37 10.03
N HIS A 90 -16.91 -0.67 9.43
CA HIS A 90 -18.29 -1.08 9.66
C HIS A 90 -18.46 -2.58 9.47
N ASN A 91 -19.52 -3.15 10.04
CA ASN A 91 -19.88 -4.54 9.80
C ASN A 91 -20.32 -4.73 8.34
N ARG A 92 -19.54 -5.48 7.57
CA ARG A 92 -19.85 -5.86 6.18
C ARG A 92 -20.42 -7.27 6.04
N LEU A 93 -20.46 -8.05 7.13
CA LEU A 93 -21.05 -9.38 7.20
C LEU A 93 -22.51 -9.26 7.64
N GLU A 94 -23.36 -8.74 6.75
CA GLU A 94 -24.81 -8.83 6.89
C GLU A 94 -25.25 -10.30 7.02
N PRO A 95 -26.44 -10.61 7.57
CA PRO A 95 -26.84 -11.99 7.89
C PRO A 95 -26.62 -13.02 6.77
N GLY A 96 -26.87 -12.65 5.51
CA GLY A 96 -26.59 -13.51 4.35
C GLY A 96 -25.09 -13.79 4.14
N LYS A 97 -24.25 -12.74 4.18
CA LYS A 97 -22.79 -12.82 4.04
C LYS A 97 -22.13 -13.52 5.22
N LEU A 98 -22.66 -13.33 6.43
CA LEU A 98 -22.21 -14.01 7.64
C LEU A 98 -22.44 -15.54 7.53
N ASN A 99 -23.60 -15.94 7.05
CA ASN A 99 -23.90 -17.35 6.79
C ASN A 99 -22.95 -17.93 5.73
N GLU A 100 -22.69 -17.19 4.65
CA GLU A 100 -21.72 -17.62 3.64
C GLU A 100 -20.31 -17.77 4.22
N PHE A 101 -19.85 -16.77 5.00
CA PHE A 101 -18.54 -16.77 5.63
C PHE A 101 -18.35 -17.97 6.56
N THR A 102 -19.31 -18.20 7.46
CA THR A 102 -19.27 -19.34 8.39
C THR A 102 -19.32 -20.69 7.67
N GLN A 103 -20.08 -20.82 6.58
CA GLN A 103 -20.10 -22.03 5.75
C GLN A 103 -18.76 -22.25 5.03
N GLN A 104 -18.14 -21.21 4.49
CA GLN A 104 -16.82 -21.31 3.85
C GLN A 104 -15.75 -21.78 4.85
N LEU A 105 -15.73 -21.21 6.06
CA LEU A 105 -14.80 -21.65 7.11
C LEU A 105 -15.05 -23.09 7.56
N ALA A 106 -16.32 -23.51 7.68
CA ALA A 106 -16.67 -24.89 8.01
C ALA A 106 -16.17 -25.88 6.93
N ARG A 107 -16.31 -25.54 5.64
CA ARG A 107 -15.78 -26.35 4.53
C ARG A 107 -14.25 -26.45 4.54
N ARG A 108 -13.57 -25.43 5.07
CA ARG A 108 -12.11 -25.42 5.28
C ARG A 108 -11.66 -26.18 6.54
N GLY A 109 -12.60 -26.74 7.32
CA GLY A 109 -12.28 -27.55 8.49
C GLY A 109 -12.05 -26.77 9.79
N TYR A 110 -12.41 -25.48 9.84
CA TYR A 110 -12.34 -24.73 11.09
C TYR A 110 -13.37 -25.24 12.11
N SER A 111 -12.98 -25.27 13.40
CA SER A 111 -13.88 -25.62 14.50
C SER A 111 -14.99 -24.58 14.67
N LYS A 112 -16.11 -24.96 15.30
CA LYS A 112 -17.22 -24.04 15.58
C LYS A 112 -16.77 -22.83 16.41
N GLU A 113 -15.84 -23.05 17.34
CA GLU A 113 -15.25 -22.02 18.20
C GLU A 113 -14.45 -21.00 17.38
N ASN A 114 -13.56 -21.47 16.50
CA ASN A 114 -12.77 -20.60 15.62
C ASN A 114 -13.69 -19.83 14.65
N ILE A 115 -14.69 -20.50 14.10
CA ILE A 115 -15.69 -19.86 13.22
C ILE A 115 -16.42 -18.74 13.97
N ALA A 116 -16.87 -18.99 15.21
CA ALA A 116 -17.54 -17.98 16.02
C ALA A 116 -16.61 -16.80 16.33
N GLN A 117 -15.35 -17.06 16.68
CA GLN A 117 -14.35 -16.01 16.94
C GLN A 117 -14.10 -15.14 15.71
N PHE A 118 -13.87 -15.73 14.54
CA PHE A 118 -13.66 -14.98 13.31
C PHE A 118 -14.92 -14.21 12.89
N ALA A 119 -16.10 -14.83 13.00
CA ALA A 119 -17.37 -14.18 12.74
C ALA A 119 -17.57 -12.94 13.62
N THR A 120 -17.30 -13.06 14.93
CA THR A 120 -17.34 -11.91 15.85
C THR A 120 -16.31 -10.86 15.46
N LEU A 121 -15.06 -11.25 15.19
CA LEU A 121 -13.99 -10.31 14.83
C LEU A 121 -14.35 -9.50 13.57
N PHE A 122 -14.73 -10.18 12.48
CA PHE A 122 -15.03 -9.53 11.20
C PHE A 122 -16.38 -8.81 11.16
N SER A 123 -17.27 -9.07 12.11
CA SER A 123 -18.54 -8.34 12.29
C SER A 123 -18.43 -7.16 13.26
N THR A 124 -17.30 -7.04 13.96
CA THR A 124 -17.05 -5.94 14.90
C THR A 124 -16.36 -4.80 14.17
N SER A 125 -16.95 -3.60 14.23
CA SER A 125 -16.33 -2.40 13.67
C SER A 125 -15.16 -1.90 14.53
N LYS A 126 -14.39 -0.99 13.96
CA LYS A 126 -13.22 -0.34 14.58
C LYS A 126 -12.07 -1.29 14.91
N GLN A 127 -11.97 -2.40 14.19
CA GLN A 127 -10.90 -3.40 14.34
C GLN A 127 -9.90 -3.28 13.19
N ILE A 128 -8.63 -3.54 13.46
CA ILE A 128 -7.62 -3.74 12.42
C ILE A 128 -7.32 -5.23 12.36
N VAL A 129 -7.45 -5.83 11.19
CA VAL A 129 -7.20 -7.27 11.00
C VAL A 129 -6.22 -7.47 9.87
N PHE A 130 -5.17 -8.25 10.12
CA PHE A 130 -4.17 -8.65 9.13
C PHE A 130 -4.15 -10.16 8.91
N LYS A 131 -3.65 -10.56 7.74
CA LYS A 131 -3.19 -11.92 7.50
C LYS A 131 -2.03 -12.27 8.43
N GLN A 132 -2.02 -13.47 8.98
CA GLN A 132 -0.94 -13.95 9.84
C GLN A 132 0.40 -13.97 9.11
N SER A 133 0.42 -14.29 7.81
CA SER A 133 1.65 -14.26 7.01
C SER A 133 2.30 -12.88 6.91
N LEU A 134 1.54 -11.80 7.17
CA LEU A 134 2.08 -10.45 7.14
C LEU A 134 3.03 -10.17 8.31
N LEU A 135 2.86 -10.86 9.44
CA LEU A 135 3.72 -10.68 10.62
C LEU A 135 5.19 -11.00 10.39
N GLN A 136 5.52 -11.72 9.31
CA GLN A 136 6.89 -12.08 8.93
C GLN A 136 7.48 -11.13 7.89
N LYS A 137 6.70 -10.16 7.40
CA LYS A 137 7.11 -9.24 6.33
C LYS A 137 7.44 -7.89 6.91
N ARG A 138 8.60 -7.33 6.57
CA ARG A 138 8.98 -5.96 6.96
C ARG A 138 7.93 -4.92 6.55
N PHE A 139 7.16 -5.21 5.49
CA PHE A 139 6.00 -4.43 5.08
C PHE A 139 4.97 -4.22 6.19
N PHE A 140 4.84 -5.11 7.18
CA PHE A 140 3.97 -4.93 8.34
C PHE A 140 4.25 -3.64 9.11
N LEU A 141 5.53 -3.21 9.17
CA LEU A 141 5.91 -1.96 9.82
C LEU A 141 5.39 -0.72 9.09
N LYS A 142 5.01 -0.85 7.81
CA LYS A 142 4.31 0.19 7.04
C LYS A 142 2.78 -0.03 7.09
N ALA A 143 2.32 -1.26 6.92
CA ALA A 143 0.90 -1.58 6.88
C ALA A 143 0.17 -1.27 8.20
N LEU A 144 0.78 -1.58 9.35
CA LEU A 144 0.14 -1.35 10.64
C LEU A 144 -0.12 0.16 10.92
N PRO A 145 0.86 1.06 10.77
CA PRO A 145 0.60 2.49 10.86
C PRO A 145 -0.37 3.03 9.81
N HIS A 146 -0.40 2.45 8.59
CA HIS A 146 -1.39 2.78 7.55
C HIS A 146 -2.82 2.57 8.05
N GLU A 147 -3.12 1.37 8.56
CA GLU A 147 -4.46 1.05 9.06
C GLU A 147 -4.83 1.80 10.34
N ARG A 148 -3.85 2.10 11.19
CA ARG A 148 -4.07 3.00 12.33
C ARG A 148 -4.48 4.38 11.87
N TYR A 149 -3.91 4.88 10.78
CA TYR A 149 -4.29 6.17 10.20
C TYR A 149 -5.75 6.16 9.75
N HIS A 150 -6.20 5.12 9.04
CA HIS A 150 -7.61 4.97 8.70
C HIS A 150 -8.53 4.93 9.93
N ARG A 151 -8.11 4.23 11.00
CA ARG A 151 -8.85 4.22 12.27
C ARG A 151 -8.99 5.63 12.85
N GLU A 152 -7.90 6.39 12.93
CA GLU A 152 -7.95 7.76 13.46
C GLU A 152 -8.76 8.70 12.56
N MET A 153 -8.70 8.53 11.24
CA MET A 153 -9.54 9.29 10.29
C MET A 153 -11.03 9.03 10.51
N HIS A 154 -11.41 7.81 10.90
CA HIS A 154 -12.80 7.44 11.14
C HIS A 154 -13.37 8.07 12.43
N GLU A 155 -12.53 8.61 13.32
CA GLU A 155 -12.96 9.31 14.53
C GLU A 155 -13.01 10.85 14.35
N LEU A 156 -12.69 11.36 13.16
CA LEU A 156 -12.75 12.79 12.85
C LEU A 156 -14.18 13.32 12.90
N GLN A 157 -14.31 14.59 13.29
CA GLN A 157 -15.58 15.30 13.17
C GLN A 157 -15.90 15.63 11.70
N SER A 158 -17.18 15.83 11.39
CA SER A 158 -17.65 16.11 10.03
C SER A 158 -16.95 17.31 9.40
N GLU A 159 -16.67 18.35 10.19
CA GLU A 159 -15.99 19.56 9.77
C GLU A 159 -14.54 19.30 9.37
N GLU A 160 -13.82 18.49 10.16
CA GLU A 160 -12.43 18.11 9.88
C GLU A 160 -12.33 17.28 8.59
N LEU A 161 -13.30 16.41 8.35
CA LEU A 161 -13.40 15.63 7.10
C LEU A 161 -13.61 16.54 5.88
N VAL A 162 -14.41 17.59 6.01
CA VAL A 162 -14.62 18.58 4.92
C VAL A 162 -13.32 19.29 4.58
N VAL A 163 -12.58 19.73 5.60
CA VAL A 163 -11.27 20.39 5.42
C VAL A 163 -10.28 19.49 4.70
N LEU A 164 -10.14 18.23 5.15
CA LEU A 164 -9.25 17.26 4.50
C LEU A 164 -9.67 16.95 3.06
N LYS A 165 -10.96 16.79 2.78
CA LYS A 165 -11.44 16.51 1.42
C LYS A 165 -11.21 17.67 0.47
N ALA A 166 -11.39 18.91 0.92
CA ALA A 166 -11.15 20.09 0.10
C ALA A 166 -9.67 20.21 -0.30
N ALA A 167 -8.75 20.04 0.66
CA ALA A 167 -7.31 20.05 0.37
C ALA A 167 -6.90 18.90 -0.56
N TYR A 168 -7.46 17.71 -0.36
CA TYR A 168 -7.23 16.57 -1.24
C TYR A 168 -7.66 16.84 -2.69
N GLN A 169 -8.86 17.41 -2.89
CA GLN A 169 -9.40 17.69 -4.22
C GLN A 169 -8.53 18.66 -5.03
N ASP A 170 -7.89 19.63 -4.35
CA ASP A 170 -6.90 20.50 -4.98
C ASP A 170 -5.62 19.71 -5.32
N LEU A 171 -5.01 19.10 -4.29
CA LEU A 171 -3.68 18.50 -4.40
C LEU A 171 -3.60 17.37 -5.43
N ILE A 172 -4.59 16.49 -5.48
CA ILE A 172 -4.54 15.26 -6.30
C ILE A 172 -4.51 15.54 -7.80
N HIS A 173 -5.09 16.66 -8.22
CA HIS A 173 -5.15 17.09 -9.62
C HIS A 173 -4.22 18.25 -9.93
N ARG A 174 -3.45 18.74 -8.95
CA ARG A 174 -2.62 19.92 -9.11
C ARG A 174 -1.42 19.63 -9.99
N GLU A 175 -1.35 20.38 -11.09
CA GLU A 175 -0.26 20.33 -12.06
C GLU A 175 0.32 21.73 -12.29
N TYR A 176 1.59 21.73 -12.68
CA TYR A 176 2.36 22.93 -13.02
C TYR A 176 2.94 22.72 -14.40
N THR A 177 2.68 23.64 -15.32
CA THR A 177 3.42 23.68 -16.58
C THR A 177 4.92 23.79 -16.31
N ILE A 178 5.76 23.34 -17.24
CA ILE A 178 7.22 23.45 -17.08
C ILE A 178 7.69 24.88 -16.77
N GLN A 179 7.06 25.87 -17.38
CA GLN A 179 7.36 27.28 -17.12
C GLN A 179 7.04 27.66 -15.67
N GLN A 180 5.86 27.28 -15.17
CA GLN A 180 5.46 27.53 -13.78
C GLN A 180 6.37 26.76 -12.80
N ALA A 181 6.72 25.51 -13.10
CA ALA A 181 7.62 24.71 -12.27
C ALA A 181 8.99 25.37 -12.12
N THR A 182 9.54 25.92 -13.21
CA THR A 182 10.82 26.67 -13.22
C THR A 182 10.76 27.94 -12.35
N GLN A 183 9.59 28.56 -12.25
CA GLN A 183 9.37 29.79 -11.47
C GLN A 183 9.02 29.52 -10.01
N THR A 184 8.67 28.28 -9.65
CA THR A 184 8.20 27.92 -8.30
C THR A 184 9.37 27.43 -7.46
N ALA A 185 10.05 28.37 -6.78
CA ALA A 185 11.26 28.11 -6.03
C ALA A 185 11.10 26.99 -4.99
N GLY A 186 11.97 25.98 -5.10
CA GLY A 186 12.09 24.87 -4.15
C GLY A 186 11.02 23.80 -4.25
N LEU A 187 9.96 23.96 -5.06
CA LEU A 187 8.88 22.97 -5.14
C LEU A 187 9.24 21.77 -6.02
N PHE A 188 9.95 22.00 -7.12
CA PHE A 188 10.45 21.00 -8.06
C PHE A 188 11.98 21.01 -8.10
N ASP A 189 12.58 19.83 -8.30
CA ASP A 189 14.03 19.72 -8.43
C ASP A 189 14.47 20.17 -9.83
N ALA A 190 15.62 20.84 -9.92
CA ALA A 190 16.13 21.34 -11.20
C ALA A 190 16.34 20.21 -12.23
N ASP A 191 16.80 19.04 -11.77
CA ASP A 191 16.99 17.86 -12.60
C ASP A 191 15.66 17.30 -13.13
N GLU A 192 14.59 17.35 -12.33
CA GLU A 192 13.24 16.95 -12.76
C GLU A 192 12.74 17.85 -13.90
N ILE A 193 12.96 19.16 -13.75
CA ILE A 193 12.59 20.15 -14.78
C ILE A 193 13.42 19.95 -16.06
N ASP A 194 14.73 19.72 -15.96
CA ASP A 194 15.60 19.49 -17.13
C ASP A 194 15.18 18.22 -17.90
N VAL A 195 14.90 17.13 -17.17
CA VAL A 195 14.40 15.89 -17.76
C VAL A 195 13.05 16.13 -18.45
N ALA A 196 12.12 16.79 -17.77
CA ALA A 196 10.80 17.09 -18.34
C ALA A 196 10.90 17.91 -19.63
N GLN A 197 11.77 18.94 -19.67
CA GLN A 197 12.05 19.74 -20.86
C GLN A 197 12.64 18.90 -22.00
N ARG A 198 13.62 18.05 -21.69
CA ARG A 198 14.31 17.20 -22.68
C ARG A 198 13.36 16.21 -23.35
N TYR A 199 12.39 15.69 -22.61
CA TYR A 199 11.43 14.70 -23.11
C TYR A 199 10.09 15.31 -23.56
N GLY A 200 9.96 16.65 -23.58
CA GLY A 200 8.76 17.32 -24.06
C GLY A 200 7.53 17.08 -23.18
N VAL A 201 7.72 16.89 -21.87
CA VAL A 201 6.62 16.80 -20.90
C VAL A 201 6.01 18.18 -20.72
N GLU A 202 4.68 18.29 -20.80
CA GLU A 202 3.98 19.58 -20.76
C GLU A 202 3.80 20.11 -19.33
N SER A 203 3.55 19.20 -18.37
CA SER A 203 3.24 19.53 -16.96
C SER A 203 3.83 18.52 -15.98
N LEU A 204 4.11 19.01 -14.76
CA LEU A 204 4.54 18.22 -13.60
C LEU A 204 3.45 18.21 -12.53
N TYR A 205 3.25 17.07 -11.87
CA TYR A 205 2.20 16.86 -10.87
C TYR A 205 2.73 16.94 -9.44
N ILE A 206 1.93 17.51 -8.53
CA ILE A 206 2.27 17.54 -7.10
C ILE A 206 2.25 16.15 -6.50
N VAL A 207 1.16 15.41 -6.71
CA VAL A 207 1.02 14.01 -6.29
C VAL A 207 1.58 13.11 -7.39
N ALA A 208 2.91 13.07 -7.45
CA ALA A 208 3.67 12.08 -8.22
C ALA A 208 4.31 11.10 -7.24
N SER A 209 4.20 9.80 -7.52
CA SER A 209 4.86 8.75 -6.74
C SER A 209 6.37 8.82 -6.92
N THR A 210 7.12 8.48 -5.88
CA THR A 210 8.56 8.23 -6.02
C THR A 210 8.81 7.05 -6.98
N PRO A 211 9.94 7.03 -7.72
CA PRO A 211 10.26 5.92 -8.63
C PRO A 211 10.46 4.56 -7.94
N GLU A 212 10.62 4.53 -6.62
CA GLU A 212 11.06 3.35 -5.87
C GLU A 212 9.95 2.28 -5.70
N ASP A 213 8.67 2.64 -5.87
CA ASP A 213 7.52 1.74 -5.65
C ASP A 213 6.84 1.24 -6.94
N GLY A 214 7.53 1.30 -8.09
CA GLY A 214 7.34 0.36 -9.21
C GLY A 214 5.99 0.29 -9.95
N GLY A 215 4.98 1.09 -9.65
CA GLY A 215 3.72 1.01 -10.40
C GLY A 215 2.64 1.99 -9.94
N PHE A 216 2.76 3.27 -10.31
CA PHE A 216 1.78 4.28 -9.88
C PHE A 216 1.43 5.35 -10.91
N SER A 217 1.91 5.29 -12.16
CA SER A 217 1.52 6.30 -13.15
C SER A 217 0.01 6.30 -13.49
N ARG A 218 -0.76 5.39 -12.89
CA ARG A 218 -2.23 5.33 -12.90
C ARG A 218 -2.93 5.60 -11.57
N MET A 219 -2.21 5.68 -10.44
CA MET A 219 -2.85 5.68 -9.13
C MET A 219 -3.25 7.07 -8.63
N SER A 220 -2.65 8.16 -9.09
CA SER A 220 -3.10 9.51 -8.67
C SER A 220 -4.49 9.86 -9.21
N SER A 221 -4.91 9.34 -10.36
CA SER A 221 -6.25 9.60 -10.91
C SER A 221 -7.39 8.80 -10.26
N GLU A 222 -7.07 7.72 -9.54
CA GLU A 222 -8.05 6.78 -8.96
C GLU A 222 -7.92 6.65 -7.43
N MET A 223 -6.93 7.31 -6.82
CA MET A 223 -6.77 7.32 -5.37
C MET A 223 -8.04 7.87 -4.72
N LYS A 224 -8.44 7.28 -3.60
CA LYS A 224 -9.52 7.83 -2.79
C LYS A 224 -8.93 8.78 -1.75
N TRP A 225 -9.69 9.81 -1.39
CA TRP A 225 -9.25 10.83 -0.42
C TRP A 225 -8.81 10.23 0.93
N ASP A 226 -9.39 9.10 1.32
CA ASP A 226 -9.09 8.37 2.55
C ASP A 226 -7.81 7.54 2.48
N GLU A 227 -7.36 7.15 1.28
CA GLU A 227 -6.06 6.51 1.05
C GLU A 227 -4.93 7.55 0.92
N PHE A 228 -5.24 8.73 0.39
CA PHE A 228 -4.24 9.79 0.16
C PHE A 228 -3.43 10.14 1.42
N TYR A 229 -4.10 10.38 2.55
CA TYR A 229 -3.44 10.85 3.75
C TYR A 229 -2.55 9.81 4.45
N PRO A 230 -2.93 8.53 4.56
CA PRO A 230 -2.03 7.45 4.96
C PRO A 230 -0.77 7.37 4.08
N TYR A 231 -0.92 7.41 2.76
CA TYR A 231 0.23 7.38 1.83
C TYR A 231 1.10 8.63 1.96
N LEU A 232 0.49 9.81 2.11
CA LEU A 232 1.20 11.05 2.37
C LEU A 232 2.01 10.97 3.67
N ALA A 233 1.40 10.47 4.74
CA ALA A 233 2.05 10.33 6.03
C ALA A 233 3.30 9.45 5.96
N GLN A 234 3.27 8.41 5.11
CA GLN A 234 4.38 7.47 4.90
C GLN A 234 5.43 7.95 3.89
N GLY A 235 5.29 9.16 3.34
CA GLY A 235 6.20 9.70 2.34
C GLY A 235 6.14 8.96 1.00
N ALA A 236 4.99 8.36 0.65
CA ALA A 236 4.82 7.67 -0.64
C ALA A 236 4.83 8.65 -1.84
N PHE A 237 4.61 9.93 -1.59
CA PHE A 237 4.69 10.99 -2.58
C PHE A 237 5.98 11.78 -2.45
N MET A 238 6.30 12.52 -3.51
CA MET A 238 7.34 13.55 -3.44
C MET A 238 7.04 14.53 -2.28
N PRO A 239 8.06 15.03 -1.54
CA PRO A 239 7.87 15.94 -0.40
C PRO A 239 7.11 17.23 -0.70
N ARG A 240 6.89 17.56 -1.97
CA ARG A 240 6.10 18.72 -2.41
C ARG A 240 4.63 18.66 -2.00
N ALA A 241 4.02 17.47 -1.92
CA ALA A 241 2.62 17.36 -1.52
C ALA A 241 2.41 17.78 -0.05
N GLU A 242 3.25 17.29 0.87
CA GLU A 242 3.19 17.67 2.29
C GLU A 242 3.55 19.16 2.48
N ARG A 243 4.49 19.69 1.68
CA ARG A 243 4.84 21.12 1.70
C ARG A 243 3.71 22.04 1.25
N ILE A 244 3.00 21.73 0.16
CA ILE A 244 1.83 22.53 -0.25
C ILE A 244 0.72 22.41 0.78
N LEU A 245 0.46 21.20 1.30
CA LEU A 245 -0.50 21.01 2.39
C LEU A 245 -0.16 21.94 3.57
N GLN A 246 1.11 22.01 3.97
CA GLN A 246 1.57 22.88 5.05
C GLN A 246 1.42 24.38 4.73
N GLN A 247 1.76 24.82 3.52
CA GLN A 247 1.83 26.24 3.16
C GLN A 247 0.46 26.84 2.82
N GLU A 248 -0.38 26.08 2.10
CA GLU A 248 -1.62 26.58 1.50
C GLU A 248 -2.87 26.07 2.23
N PHE A 249 -2.76 24.93 2.92
CA PHE A 249 -3.86 24.31 3.66
C PHE A 249 -3.50 24.05 5.13
N PRO A 250 -3.10 25.08 5.91
CA PRO A 250 -2.53 24.90 7.25
C PRO A 250 -3.46 24.16 8.22
N GLU A 251 -4.77 24.32 8.08
CA GLU A 251 -5.75 23.56 8.89
C GLU A 251 -5.76 22.07 8.54
N ALA A 252 -5.77 21.73 7.24
CA ALA A 252 -5.68 20.34 6.78
C ALA A 252 -4.34 19.71 7.19
N TYR A 253 -3.25 20.48 7.12
CA TYR A 253 -1.94 20.05 7.59
C TYR A 253 -1.93 19.77 9.10
N ALA A 254 -2.55 20.63 9.92
CA ALA A 254 -2.63 20.42 11.37
C ALA A 254 -3.41 19.14 11.71
N ILE A 255 -4.51 18.86 11.00
CA ILE A 255 -5.27 17.62 11.15
C ILE A 255 -4.41 16.42 10.72
N HIS A 256 -3.76 16.50 9.55
CA HIS A 256 -2.86 15.46 9.04
C HIS A 256 -1.74 15.11 10.02
N LEU A 257 -1.06 16.13 10.57
CA LEU A 257 0.03 15.95 11.52
C LEU A 257 -0.46 15.23 12.80
N ARG A 258 -1.61 15.65 13.34
CA ARG A 258 -2.23 15.00 14.51
C ARG A 258 -2.55 13.53 14.24
N LEU A 259 -3.05 13.20 13.05
CA LEU A 259 -3.34 11.82 12.64
C LEU A 259 -2.05 11.00 12.48
N LYS A 260 -1.02 11.57 11.84
CA LYS A 260 0.31 10.96 11.63
C LYS A 260 0.95 10.58 12.97
N GLU A 261 0.94 11.49 13.94
CA GLU A 261 1.44 11.29 15.30
C GLU A 261 0.71 10.16 16.03
N LYS A 262 -0.63 10.20 16.06
CA LYS A 262 -1.44 9.16 16.71
C LYS A 262 -1.24 7.77 16.08
N SER A 263 -1.01 7.73 14.78
CA SER A 263 -0.80 6.50 14.01
C SER A 263 0.60 5.92 14.16
N LYS A 264 1.51 6.64 14.84
CA LYS A 264 2.92 6.27 15.05
C LYS A 264 3.72 6.17 13.75
N ILE A 265 3.36 6.97 12.76
CA ILE A 265 4.16 7.15 11.55
C ILE A 265 5.26 8.16 11.89
N LYS A 266 6.52 7.82 11.59
CA LYS A 266 7.69 8.66 11.82
C LYS A 266 8.10 9.40 10.58
#